data_AF-A0A2U1FA24-F1
#
_entry.id   AF-A0A2U1FA24-F1
#
_cell.length_a   1.000
_cell.length_b   1.000
_cell.length_c   1.000
_cell.angle_alpha   90.00
_cell.angle_beta   90.00
_cell.angle_gamma   90.00
#
_symmetry.space_group_name_H-M   'P 1'
#
loop_
_entity.id
_entity.type
_entity.pdbx_description
1 polymer ?
#
loop_
_entity_poly.entity_id
_entity_poly.type
_entity_poly.pdbx_seq_one_letter_code
_entity_poly.pdbx_strand_id
1 'polypeptide(L)' 'MAFREGQVYRCPEPSCGCEVTVTKGAPADCSGDQNPTCCRGHVMELVTGA' A
#
# COMPACT_ATOMS: atom_id res chain seq x y z
N MET A 1 -2.17 -7.75 2.62
CA MET A 1 -0.88 -8.25 2.13
C MET A 1 0.19 -7.80 3.12
N ALA A 2 1.25 -8.58 3.38
CA ALA A 2 2.32 -8.08 4.23
C ALA A 2 3.10 -7.02 3.43
N PHE A 3 3.11 -5.78 3.91
CA PHE A 3 3.83 -4.68 3.24
C PHE A 3 5.32 -5.02 3.11
N ARG A 4 5.88 -4.82 1.93
CA ARG A 4 7.30 -5.00 1.64
C ARG A 4 7.92 -3.65 1.33
N GLU A 5 9.14 -3.44 1.84
CA GLU A 5 9.87 -2.21 1.63
C GLU A 5 10.04 -1.93 0.13
N GLY A 6 9.86 -0.66 -0.26
CA GLY A 6 9.90 -0.21 -1.65
C GLY A 6 8.58 -0.35 -2.41
N GLN A 7 7.56 -1.01 -1.87
CA GLN A 7 6.23 -1.03 -2.49
C GLN A 7 5.59 0.36 -2.52
N VAL A 8 4.92 0.68 -3.62
CA VAL A 8 4.15 1.92 -3.78
C VAL A 8 2.69 1.58 -4.05
N TYR A 9 1.81 2.20 -3.28
CA TYR A 9 0.37 2.09 -3.42
C TYR A 9 -0.24 3.42 -3.84
N ARG A 10 -1.22 3.40 -4.73
CA ARG A 10 -1.98 4.59 -5.13
C ARG A 10 -3.47 4.38 -4.90
N CYS A 11 -4.15 5.47 -4.57
CA CYS A 11 -5.60 5.47 -4.54
C CYS A 11 -6.12 5.27 -5.97
N PRO A 12 -7.08 4.36 -6.22
CA PRO A 12 -7.65 4.16 -7.55
C PRO A 12 -8.43 5.40 -8.03
N GLU A 13 -8.90 6.24 -7.10
CA GLU A 13 -9.66 7.45 -7.40
C GLU A 13 -8.72 8.58 -7.87
N PRO A 14 -8.76 9.01 -9.15
CA PRO A 14 -7.81 9.99 -9.68
C PRO A 14 -7.93 11.38 -9.00
N SER A 15 -9.13 11.72 -8.54
CA SER A 15 -9.41 12.97 -7.82
C SER A 15 -8.92 12.97 -6.37
N CYS A 16 -8.49 11.82 -5.85
CA CYS A 16 -7.90 11.71 -4.52
C CYS A 16 -6.39 11.94 -4.57
N GLY A 17 -5.71 11.30 -5.54
CA GLY A 17 -4.27 11.49 -5.78
C GLY A 17 -3.33 11.01 -4.67
N CYS A 18 -3.83 10.26 -3.67
CA CYS A 18 -2.99 9.75 -2.59
C CYS A 18 -2.04 8.65 -3.07
N GLU A 19 -0.79 8.75 -2.66
CA GLU A 19 0.26 7.76 -2.87
C GLU A 19 0.93 7.44 -1.52
N VAL A 20 1.27 6.17 -1.31
CA VAL A 20 1.98 5.69 -0.13
C VAL A 20 3.15 4.84 -0.58
N THR A 21 4.33 5.13 -0.03
CA THR A 21 5.54 4.33 -0.22
C THR A 21 5.89 3.62 1.08
N VAL A 22 6.10 2.30 1.01
CA VAL A 22 6.51 1.50 2.16
C VAL A 22 8.01 1.69 2.37
N THR A 23 8.39 2.48 3.39
CA THR A 23 9.81 2.69 3.77
C THR A 23 10.33 1.69 4.78
N LYS A 24 9.44 0.87 5.35
CA LYS A 24 9.79 -0.23 6.25
C LYS A 24 8.77 -1.35 6.08
N GLY A 25 9.25 -2.51 5.64
CA GLY A 25 8.41 -3.69 5.42
C GLY A 25 8.12 -4.48 6.70
N ALA A 26 7.09 -5.32 6.63
CA ALA A 26 6.85 -6.38 7.61
C ALA A 26 7.94 -7.47 7.48
N PRO A 27 8.27 -8.17 8.59
CA PRO A 27 9.12 -9.35 8.57
C PRO A 27 8.68 -10.41 7.55
N ALA A 28 9.62 -11.22 7.04
CA ALA A 28 9.35 -12.20 5.98
C ALA A 28 8.32 -13.25 6.39
N ASP A 29 8.32 -13.62 7.67
CA ASP A 29 7.45 -14.59 8.33
C ASP A 29 6.07 -14.01 8.73
N CYS A 30 5.85 -12.71 8.54
CA CYS A 30 4.58 -12.06 8.84
C CYS A 30 3.57 -12.29 7.71
N SER A 31 2.38 -12.81 8.07
CA SER A 31 1.29 -13.18 7.15
C SER A 31 0.08 -12.25 7.25
N GLY A 32 0.31 -10.94 7.29
CA GLY A 32 -0.78 -9.95 7.25
C GLY A 32 -1.45 -9.87 5.88
N ASP A 33 -2.77 -9.71 5.85
CA ASP A 33 -3.60 -9.63 4.64
C ASP A 33 -4.31 -8.27 4.45
N GLN A 34 -4.15 -7.32 5.37
CA GLN A 34 -4.68 -5.96 5.23
C GLN A 34 -3.99 -5.15 4.10
N ASN A 35 -4.77 -4.29 3.44
CA ASN A 35 -4.31 -3.35 2.43
C ASN A 35 -4.40 -1.91 2.97
N PRO A 36 -3.62 -0.97 2.45
CA PRO A 36 -3.66 0.41 2.92
C PRO A 36 -4.92 1.09 2.42
N THR A 37 -5.47 1.99 3.24
CA THR A 37 -6.61 2.82 2.88
C THR A 37 -6.17 4.27 2.70
N CYS A 38 -6.73 4.97 1.71
CA CYS A 38 -6.50 6.40 1.54
C CYS A 38 -7.28 7.23 2.58
N CYS A 39 -7.08 8.56 2.59
CA CYS A 39 -7.78 9.47 3.50
C CYS A 39 -9.32 9.50 3.33
N ARG A 40 -9.84 8.93 2.24
CA ARG A 40 -11.27 8.77 1.97
C ARG A 40 -11.80 7.36 2.27
N GLY A 41 -10.96 6.48 2.80
CA GLY A 41 -11.32 5.10 3.14
C GLY A 41 -11.31 4.12 1.96
N HIS A 42 -10.90 4.54 0.76
CA HIS A 42 -10.73 3.62 -0.37
C HIS A 42 -9.51 2.73 -0.16
N VAL A 43 -9.67 1.45 -0.46
CA VAL A 43 -8.54 0.52 -0.53
C VAL A 43 -7.62 0.93 -1.67
N MET A 44 -6.33 1.04 -1.39
CA MET A 44 -5.32 1.45 -2.36
C MET A 44 -4.78 0.25 -3.15
N GLU A 45 -4.34 0.52 -4.38
CA GLU A 45 -3.81 -0.47 -5.32
C GLU A 45 -2.28 -0.39 -5.37
N LEU A 46 -1.62 -1.55 -5.41
CA LEU A 46 -0.17 -1.63 -5.62
C LEU A 46 0.14 -1.22 -7.06
N VAL A 47 0.95 -0.18 -7.24
CA VAL A 47 1.35 0.31 -8.57
C VAL A 47 2.78 -0.07 -8.95
N THR A 48 3.62 -0.30 -7.96
CA THR A 48 4.95 -0.90 -8.13
C THR A 48 5.30 -1.73 -6.90
N GLY A 49 5.88 -2.91 -7.12
CA GLY A 49 6.35 -3.76 -6.03
C GLY A 49 7.45 -4.70 -6.53
N ALA A 50 8.52 -4.78 -5.75
CA ALA A 50 9.68 -5.66 -5.92
C ALA A 50 9.32 -7.16 -5.81
#